data_AF-A0A835LVS8-F1
#
_entry.id   AF-A0A835LVS8-F1
#
_cell.length_a   1.000
_cell.length_b   1.000
_cell.length_c   1.000
_cell.angle_alpha   90.00
_cell.angle_beta   90.00
_cell.angle_gamma   90.00
#
_symmetry.space_group_name_H-M   'P 1'
#
loop_
_entity.id
_entity.type
_entity.pdbx_description
1 polymer ?
#
loop_
_entity_poly.entity_id
_entity_poly.type
_entity_poly.pdbx_seq_one_letter_code
_entity_poly.pdbx_strand_id
1 'polypeptide(L)'
;FLYHSLPLSAWKSIGLATWSLRVNPSSGNLHPTETYIICPPINSLFDSPFVAHYALKEHSLELRAKIPLVVLEFFPKGYFLVGLSSIFWREAWKYGERAFRYCNHDVGHAIGSAELGWDVKVLDGLGYSDLEKLMGLDYFPTLQIPSRPVKGKLPEIEFEHPDCVIVVFPNDSKEFSVDYKSLSSLITESLSELEWIAREVVRKRRSAVDMDGVHVMKRETFYQILLHCLPSGSRGGGEKQGKQLALPFRVLPWDSEVHAVIFVHRVVGLPKGVYFLVRNEDHFHDLKQATRSEFEWVKPEGCPADLPFYMLTRGDFQQIAKRLSCHQQSLRDKNVWMYPRLFWETGILGQVLYLEAHAVGISATGIGCYFDDAGKSFSIVTCSVIFFL
;
A
#
# COMPACT_ATOMS: atom_id res chain seq x y z
N PHE A 1 8.89 5.58 15.35
CA PHE A 1 7.95 5.54 14.22
C PHE A 1 8.60 6.06 12.93
N LEU A 2 8.56 7.38 12.63
CA LEU A 2 8.88 7.95 11.30
C LEU A 2 10.18 7.47 10.62
N TYR A 3 11.25 7.22 11.39
CA TYR A 3 12.55 6.73 10.89
C TYR A 3 12.51 5.27 10.38
N HIS A 4 11.54 4.47 10.78
CA HIS A 4 11.40 3.08 10.31
C HIS A 4 10.30 2.91 9.27
N SER A 5 9.31 3.82 9.23
CA SER A 5 8.15 3.67 8.36
C SER A 5 8.24 4.46 7.05
N LEU A 6 8.79 5.69 7.06
CA LEU A 6 8.59 6.67 5.98
C LEU A 6 9.82 7.52 5.54
N PRO A 7 11.08 7.34 5.97
CA PRO A 7 12.16 8.27 5.62
C PRO A 7 12.76 8.00 4.23
N LEU A 8 13.75 8.82 3.87
CA LEU A 8 14.76 8.40 2.90
C LEU A 8 15.58 7.24 3.49
N SER A 9 15.79 6.17 2.71
CA SER A 9 16.50 4.95 3.13
C SER A 9 17.94 4.90 2.61
N ALA A 10 18.16 5.35 1.38
CA ALA A 10 19.44 5.26 0.70
C ALA A 10 19.57 6.33 -0.41
N TRP A 11 20.78 6.47 -0.94
CA TRP A 11 21.07 7.23 -2.16
C TRP A 11 21.75 6.31 -3.18
N LYS A 12 21.29 6.37 -4.44
CA LYS A 12 21.86 5.62 -5.56
C LYS A 12 22.41 6.61 -6.59
N SER A 13 23.61 6.33 -7.10
CA SER A 13 24.27 7.14 -8.13
C SER A 13 24.64 6.26 -9.32
N ILE A 14 24.35 6.73 -10.53
CA ILE A 14 24.81 6.14 -11.80
C ILE A 14 25.33 7.28 -12.68
N GLY A 15 26.63 7.27 -12.98
CA GLY A 15 27.29 8.39 -13.67
C GLY A 15 27.13 9.70 -12.89
N LEU A 16 26.62 10.74 -13.55
CA LEU A 16 26.35 12.05 -12.93
C LEU A 16 24.97 12.15 -12.26
N ALA A 17 24.12 11.12 -12.37
CA ALA A 17 22.78 11.13 -11.79
C ALA A 17 22.78 10.49 -10.39
N THR A 18 22.36 11.25 -9.38
CA THR A 18 22.16 10.78 -8.00
C THR A 18 20.69 10.92 -7.59
N TRP A 19 20.15 9.95 -6.87
CA TRP A 19 18.79 9.98 -6.36
C TRP A 19 18.61 9.30 -5.01
N SER A 20 17.66 9.81 -4.22
CA SER A 20 17.21 9.16 -3.00
C SER A 20 16.23 8.02 -3.28
N LEU A 21 16.26 7.02 -2.41
CA LEU A 21 15.26 5.97 -2.24
C LEU A 21 14.56 6.21 -0.89
N ARG A 22 13.32 5.75 -0.73
CA ARG A 22 12.58 5.75 0.55
C ARG A 22 12.51 4.33 1.12
N VAL A 23 12.06 4.18 2.36
CA VAL A 23 11.72 2.85 2.92
C VAL A 23 10.55 2.22 2.14
N ASN A 24 9.60 3.05 1.71
CA ASN A 24 8.49 2.62 0.87
C ASN A 24 8.97 2.63 -0.60
N PRO A 25 8.88 1.50 -1.32
CA PRO A 25 9.08 1.49 -2.76
C PRO A 25 7.98 2.31 -3.44
N SER A 26 8.27 2.76 -4.66
CA SER A 26 7.36 3.60 -5.44
C SER A 26 7.50 3.29 -6.92
N SER A 27 6.42 3.41 -7.67
CA SER A 27 6.37 3.07 -9.10
C SER A 27 7.30 3.95 -9.95
N GLY A 28 8.50 3.43 -10.28
CA GLY A 28 9.55 4.25 -10.89
C GLY A 28 10.17 5.28 -9.92
N ASN A 29 10.02 5.07 -8.61
CA ASN A 29 10.59 5.87 -7.53
C ASN A 29 10.30 7.36 -7.75
N LEU A 30 9.01 7.67 -7.82
CA LEU A 30 8.41 8.99 -8.07
C LEU A 30 7.81 9.60 -6.79
N HIS A 31 7.43 8.73 -5.85
CA HIS A 31 6.96 9.04 -4.50
C HIS A 31 5.80 10.06 -4.49
N PRO A 32 4.59 9.66 -4.93
CA PRO A 32 3.40 10.49 -4.85
C PRO A 32 3.00 10.79 -3.41
N THR A 33 3.28 9.86 -2.48
CA THR A 33 2.83 9.90 -1.10
C THR A 33 3.55 10.96 -0.25
N GLU A 34 2.76 11.81 0.38
CA GLU A 34 3.15 12.73 1.45
C GLU A 34 2.58 12.25 2.80
N THR A 35 2.96 12.90 3.90
CA THR A 35 2.67 12.38 5.25
C THR A 35 2.43 13.51 6.24
N TYR A 36 1.36 13.34 7.02
CA TYR A 36 0.94 14.24 8.08
C TYR A 36 0.92 13.49 9.41
N ILE A 37 1.36 14.14 10.49
CA ILE A 37 1.21 13.67 11.86
C ILE A 37 0.15 14.55 12.52
N ILE A 38 -0.93 13.94 13.02
CA ILE A 38 -1.90 14.61 13.91
C ILE A 38 -1.76 13.99 15.29
N CYS A 39 -1.41 14.78 16.30
CA CYS A 39 -0.95 14.23 17.58
C CYS A 39 -1.40 15.09 18.78
N PRO A 40 -1.67 14.47 19.94
CA PRO A 40 -1.72 15.17 21.23
C PRO A 40 -0.41 15.91 21.55
N PRO A 41 -0.37 16.75 22.60
CA PRO A 41 0.86 17.40 23.04
C PRO A 41 1.97 16.37 23.32
N ILE A 42 3.17 16.64 22.80
CA ILE A 42 4.38 15.89 23.11
C ILE A 42 5.39 16.89 23.66
N ASN A 43 5.74 16.77 24.95
CA ASN A 43 6.56 17.73 25.68
C ASN A 43 7.91 18.09 25.02
N SER A 44 8.46 17.23 24.16
CA SER A 44 9.70 17.45 23.42
C SER A 44 9.53 18.02 22.00
N LEU A 45 8.30 18.25 21.55
CA LEU A 45 7.96 18.74 20.21
C LEU A 45 7.02 19.96 20.27
N PHE A 46 5.81 19.78 20.80
CA PHE A 46 4.77 20.81 20.85
C PHE A 46 3.95 20.69 22.15
N ASP A 47 3.68 21.84 22.77
CA ASP A 47 2.95 22.03 24.02
C ASP A 47 1.42 21.90 23.89
N SER A 48 0.91 21.94 22.66
CA SER A 48 -0.50 21.80 22.30
C SER A 48 -0.68 20.65 21.29
N PRO A 49 -1.90 20.11 21.12
CA PRO A 49 -2.18 19.18 20.04
C PRO A 49 -1.95 19.87 18.68
N PHE A 50 -1.50 19.11 17.69
CA PHE A 50 -1.00 19.68 16.44
C PHE A 50 -1.24 18.79 15.22
N VAL A 51 -1.27 19.42 14.05
CA VAL A 51 -1.06 18.81 12.74
C VAL A 51 0.29 19.28 12.22
N ALA A 52 1.13 18.37 11.76
CA ALA A 52 2.42 18.68 11.12
C ALA A 52 2.63 17.85 9.86
N HIS A 53 3.23 18.44 8.83
CA HIS A 53 3.70 17.73 7.64
C HIS A 53 5.11 17.16 7.92
N TYR A 54 5.42 15.99 7.36
CA TYR A 54 6.72 15.34 7.54
C TYR A 54 7.69 15.67 6.40
N ALA A 55 8.64 16.56 6.67
CA ALA A 55 9.68 16.97 5.73
C ALA A 55 10.78 15.91 5.60
N LEU A 56 10.56 14.93 4.71
CA LEU A 56 11.39 13.73 4.55
C LEU A 56 12.90 13.95 4.40
N LYS A 57 13.33 15.00 3.67
CA LYS A 57 14.75 15.24 3.38
C LYS A 57 15.51 15.75 4.61
N GLU A 58 14.84 16.53 5.43
CA GLU A 58 15.36 17.09 6.68
C GLU A 58 15.09 16.17 7.88
N HIS A 59 14.24 15.14 7.71
CA HIS A 59 13.74 14.26 8.76
C HIS A 59 13.11 15.06 9.93
N SER A 60 12.33 16.08 9.59
CA SER A 60 11.71 17.01 10.53
C SER A 60 10.20 17.10 10.36
N LEU A 61 9.53 17.67 11.36
CA LEU A 61 8.10 18.00 11.31
C LEU A 61 7.93 19.50 11.07
N GLU A 62 7.15 19.85 10.05
CA GLU A 62 6.72 21.22 9.77
C GLU A 62 5.32 21.43 10.34
N LEU A 63 5.20 22.25 11.39
CA LEU A 63 3.90 22.57 12.01
C LEU A 63 2.97 23.20 10.99
N ARG A 64 1.76 22.64 10.84
CA ARG A 64 0.71 23.10 9.93
C ARG A 64 -0.43 23.78 10.67
N ALA A 65 -0.86 23.24 11.81
CA ALA A 65 -1.84 23.88 12.69
C ALA A 65 -1.67 23.40 14.14
N LYS A 66 -2.07 24.23 15.10
CA LYS A 66 -2.42 23.79 16.46
C LYS A 66 -3.91 23.47 16.47
N ILE A 67 -4.33 22.34 17.05
CA ILE A 67 -5.73 21.88 16.97
C ILE A 67 -6.36 21.64 18.36
N PRO A 68 -7.70 21.68 18.48
CA PRO A 68 -8.38 21.33 19.73
C PRO A 68 -8.16 19.88 20.14
N LEU A 69 -7.92 19.64 21.44
CA LEU A 69 -7.71 18.28 21.98
C LEU A 69 -8.95 17.37 21.82
N VAL A 70 -10.15 17.94 21.74
CA VAL A 70 -11.41 17.18 21.65
C VAL A 70 -11.48 16.29 20.39
N VAL A 71 -10.90 16.71 19.26
CA VAL A 71 -10.80 15.91 18.01
C VAL A 71 -9.98 14.62 18.22
N LEU A 72 -9.17 14.62 19.27
CA LEU A 72 -8.19 13.62 19.65
C LEU A 72 -8.66 12.77 20.86
N GLU A 73 -9.75 13.14 21.55
CA GLU A 73 -10.27 12.37 22.69
C GLU A 73 -10.99 11.05 22.31
N PHE A 74 -11.15 10.80 21.00
CA PHE A 74 -11.82 9.61 20.44
C PHE A 74 -10.97 8.32 20.47
N PHE A 75 -9.69 8.41 20.87
CA PHE A 75 -8.72 7.33 20.72
C PHE A 75 -8.06 6.92 22.06
N PRO A 76 -7.59 5.66 22.21
CA PRO A 76 -6.98 5.19 23.45
C PRO A 76 -5.65 5.90 23.76
N LYS A 77 -5.37 6.22 25.03
CA LYS A 77 -4.15 6.94 25.45
C LYS A 77 -2.85 6.34 24.86
N GLY A 78 -1.94 7.23 24.43
CA GLY A 78 -0.64 6.86 23.87
C GLY A 78 -0.62 6.72 22.34
N TYR A 79 -1.75 6.96 21.68
CA TYR A 79 -1.88 7.00 20.23
C TYR A 79 -1.43 8.33 19.60
N PHE A 80 -1.28 8.32 18.28
CA PHE A 80 -1.29 9.47 17.39
C PHE A 80 -1.90 9.05 16.04
N LEU A 81 -2.22 10.01 15.17
CA LEU A 81 -2.72 9.73 13.82
C LEU A 81 -1.65 10.06 12.78
N VAL A 82 -1.66 9.30 11.69
CA VAL A 82 -0.86 9.58 10.49
C VAL A 82 -1.81 9.74 9.32
N GLY A 83 -1.82 10.92 8.71
CA GLY A 83 -2.51 11.18 7.45
C GLY A 83 -1.59 10.87 6.26
N LEU A 84 -2.12 10.21 5.23
CA LEU A 84 -1.44 9.95 3.97
C LEU A 84 -2.22 10.60 2.83
N SER A 85 -1.51 11.29 1.96
CA SER A 85 -2.02 11.96 0.76
C SER A 85 -1.15 11.63 -0.45
N SER A 86 -1.71 11.74 -1.65
CA SER A 86 -1.03 11.46 -2.91
C SER A 86 -1.09 12.66 -3.85
N ILE A 87 0.09 13.09 -4.31
CA ILE A 87 0.20 14.03 -5.43
C ILE A 87 0.16 13.23 -6.72
N PHE A 88 -1.05 12.98 -7.24
CA PHE A 88 -1.28 12.13 -8.42
C PHE A 88 -0.39 12.51 -9.62
N TRP A 89 -0.08 13.79 -9.81
CA TRP A 89 0.77 14.24 -10.91
C TRP A 89 2.19 13.65 -10.89
N ARG A 90 2.74 13.35 -9.70
CA ARG A 90 4.08 12.75 -9.57
C ARG A 90 4.18 11.40 -10.27
N GLU A 91 3.07 10.67 -10.36
CA GLU A 91 2.90 9.45 -11.16
C GLU A 91 2.34 9.74 -12.57
N ALA A 92 1.32 10.59 -12.68
CA ALA A 92 0.54 10.80 -13.91
C ALA A 92 1.34 11.35 -15.09
N TRP A 93 2.38 12.16 -14.84
CA TRP A 93 3.25 12.63 -15.92
C TRP A 93 3.91 11.48 -16.71
N LYS A 94 4.18 10.33 -16.06
CA LYS A 94 4.88 9.17 -16.65
C LYS A 94 3.91 8.12 -17.15
N TYR A 95 2.81 7.96 -16.42
CA TYR A 95 1.95 6.79 -16.54
C TYR A 95 0.50 7.11 -16.97
N GLY A 96 0.17 8.40 -17.13
CA GLY A 96 -1.17 8.85 -17.48
C GLY A 96 -2.20 8.38 -16.45
N GLU A 97 -3.37 7.95 -16.93
CA GLU A 97 -4.49 7.46 -16.11
C GLU A 97 -4.11 6.30 -15.17
N ARG A 98 -3.06 5.51 -15.49
CA ARG A 98 -2.62 4.38 -14.64
C ARG A 98 -2.02 4.84 -13.31
N ALA A 99 -1.62 6.11 -13.21
CA ALA A 99 -1.08 6.70 -11.99
C ALA A 99 -1.97 6.54 -10.76
N PHE A 100 -3.30 6.48 -10.95
CA PHE A 100 -4.21 6.21 -9.85
C PHE A 100 -3.94 4.85 -9.17
N ARG A 101 -3.65 3.80 -9.96
CA ARG A 101 -3.29 2.47 -9.41
C ARG A 101 -1.97 2.57 -8.63
N TYR A 102 -0.98 3.28 -9.17
CA TYR A 102 0.35 3.40 -8.57
C TYR A 102 0.37 4.22 -7.28
N CYS A 103 -0.35 5.35 -7.21
CA CYS A 103 -0.46 6.11 -5.97
C CYS A 103 -1.06 5.27 -4.84
N ASN A 104 -2.10 4.47 -5.14
CA ASN A 104 -2.69 3.58 -4.14
C ASN A 104 -1.79 2.40 -3.76
N HIS A 105 -0.94 1.88 -4.65
CA HIS A 105 0.11 0.92 -4.25
C HIS A 105 1.13 1.56 -3.30
N ASP A 106 1.61 2.75 -3.63
CA ASP A 106 2.59 3.49 -2.83
C ASP A 106 2.02 3.84 -1.43
N VAL A 107 0.72 4.17 -1.34
CA VAL A 107 -0.02 4.28 -0.05
C VAL A 107 -0.07 2.95 0.69
N GLY A 108 -0.37 1.83 0.02
CA GLY A 108 -0.33 0.50 0.63
C GLY A 108 1.06 0.14 1.20
N HIS A 109 2.12 0.50 0.49
CA HIS A 109 3.50 0.36 0.98
C HIS A 109 3.79 1.26 2.20
N ALA A 110 3.22 2.46 2.25
CA ALA A 110 3.31 3.36 3.41
C ALA A 110 2.57 2.81 4.64
N ILE A 111 1.35 2.28 4.45
CA ILE A 111 0.56 1.62 5.51
C ILE A 111 1.30 0.38 6.04
N GLY A 112 1.79 -0.50 5.15
CA GLY A 112 2.48 -1.73 5.55
C GLY A 112 3.77 -1.48 6.36
N SER A 113 4.49 -0.38 6.07
CA SER A 113 5.66 0.02 6.84
C SER A 113 5.33 0.70 8.18
N ALA A 114 4.08 1.13 8.41
CA ALA A 114 3.68 1.78 9.65
C ALA A 114 3.59 0.79 10.83
N GLU A 115 3.25 -0.48 10.59
CA GLU A 115 3.13 -1.50 11.65
C GLU A 115 4.48 -2.00 12.21
N LEU A 116 5.62 -1.43 11.77
CA LEU A 116 6.95 -1.79 12.27
C LEU A 116 7.16 -1.32 13.72
N GLY A 117 6.72 -2.16 14.67
CA GLY A 117 6.82 -1.95 16.11
C GLY A 117 5.66 -1.16 16.73
N TRP A 118 4.54 -1.03 16.01
CA TRP A 118 3.33 -0.32 16.46
C TRP A 118 2.07 -1.08 16.02
N ASP A 119 1.00 -0.99 16.82
CA ASP A 119 -0.34 -1.36 16.38
C ASP A 119 -0.92 -0.21 15.55
N VAL A 120 -1.53 -0.55 14.41
CA VAL A 120 -2.08 0.45 13.48
C VAL A 120 -3.48 0.03 13.02
N LYS A 121 -4.36 1.01 12.77
CA LYS A 121 -5.70 0.79 12.22
C LYS A 121 -6.06 1.89 11.21
N VAL A 122 -6.49 1.52 10.00
CA VAL A 122 -7.05 2.50 9.04
C VAL A 122 -8.41 3.01 9.53
N LEU A 123 -8.62 4.33 9.50
CA LEU A 123 -9.91 4.98 9.75
C LEU A 123 -10.75 4.99 8.47
N ASP A 124 -11.31 3.84 8.14
CA ASP A 124 -11.99 3.56 6.87
C ASP A 124 -13.42 4.13 6.77
N GLY A 125 -13.95 4.69 7.85
CA GLY A 125 -15.26 5.34 7.93
C GLY A 125 -15.26 6.87 7.81
N LEU A 126 -14.09 7.50 7.66
CA LEU A 126 -13.97 8.93 7.37
C LEU A 126 -14.17 9.21 5.88
N GLY A 127 -14.92 10.26 5.57
CA GLY A 127 -15.15 10.73 4.20
C GLY A 127 -14.04 11.65 3.70
N TYR A 128 -14.00 11.86 2.38
CA TYR A 128 -13.02 12.73 1.71
C TYR A 128 -12.88 14.11 2.38
N SER A 129 -14.02 14.77 2.69
CA SER A 129 -14.07 16.09 3.33
C SER A 129 -13.67 16.10 4.81
N ASP A 130 -13.62 14.95 5.47
CA ASP A 130 -13.07 14.81 6.83
C ASP A 130 -11.53 14.73 6.75
N LEU A 131 -11.02 13.95 5.80
CA LEU A 131 -9.58 13.79 5.57
C LEU A 131 -8.93 15.09 5.09
N GLU A 132 -9.58 15.84 4.20
CA GLU A 132 -9.11 17.18 3.78
C GLU A 132 -8.93 18.11 4.99
N LYS A 133 -9.97 18.23 5.83
CA LYS A 133 -9.93 19.08 7.04
C LYS A 133 -8.88 18.62 8.06
N LEU A 134 -8.74 17.31 8.27
CA LEU A 134 -7.81 16.77 9.27
C LEU A 134 -6.34 17.01 8.88
N MET A 135 -6.03 17.08 7.59
CA MET A 135 -4.69 17.39 7.07
C MET A 135 -4.51 18.85 6.63
N GLY A 136 -5.58 19.63 6.56
CA GLY A 136 -5.58 21.03 6.11
C GLY A 136 -5.32 21.18 4.62
N LEU A 137 -5.90 20.28 3.81
CA LEU A 137 -5.75 20.28 2.34
C LEU A 137 -6.83 21.12 1.64
N ASP A 138 -7.99 21.29 2.27
CA ASP A 138 -9.09 22.16 1.81
C ASP A 138 -8.73 23.65 1.81
N TYR A 139 -7.71 24.04 2.60
CA TYR A 139 -7.15 25.39 2.60
C TYR A 139 -6.31 25.73 1.35
N PHE A 140 -5.98 24.73 0.51
CA PHE A 140 -5.19 24.92 -0.71
C PHE A 140 -6.07 24.95 -1.96
N PRO A 141 -5.64 25.63 -3.05
CA PRO A 141 -6.43 25.70 -4.28
C PRO A 141 -6.69 24.31 -4.86
N THR A 142 -7.97 23.92 -4.92
CA THR A 142 -8.40 22.70 -5.59
C THR A 142 -8.19 22.82 -7.09
N LEU A 143 -7.64 21.76 -7.70
CA LEU A 143 -7.38 21.73 -9.14
C LEU A 143 -8.70 21.89 -9.92
N GLN A 144 -8.89 23.04 -10.57
CA GLN A 144 -10.06 23.24 -11.44
C GLN A 144 -9.82 22.58 -12.80
N ILE A 145 -10.38 21.38 -12.98
CA ILE A 145 -10.32 20.64 -14.25
C ILE A 145 -11.11 21.43 -15.32
N PRO A 146 -10.47 21.94 -16.38
CA PRO A 146 -11.19 22.64 -17.42
C PRO A 146 -12.06 21.68 -18.22
N SER A 147 -13.26 22.11 -18.61
CA SER A 147 -14.26 21.32 -19.37
C SER A 147 -13.82 20.88 -20.77
N ARG A 148 -12.61 21.28 -21.20
CA ARG A 148 -11.95 20.86 -22.44
C ARG A 148 -10.44 20.91 -22.25
N PRO A 149 -9.63 20.13 -22.99
CA PRO A 149 -8.18 20.25 -22.97
C PRO A 149 -7.72 21.67 -23.34
N VAL A 150 -6.90 22.29 -22.49
CA VAL A 150 -6.34 23.63 -22.71
C VAL A 150 -4.81 23.57 -22.62
N LYS A 151 -4.11 24.21 -23.57
CA LYS A 151 -2.65 24.30 -23.54
C LYS A 151 -2.26 25.47 -22.63
N GLY A 152 -1.72 25.17 -21.44
CA GLY A 152 -1.35 26.18 -20.44
C GLY A 152 -0.35 25.67 -19.41
N LYS A 153 -0.02 26.52 -18.43
CA LYS A 153 0.62 26.09 -17.18
C LYS A 153 -0.49 25.76 -16.19
N LEU A 154 -0.41 24.60 -15.55
CA LEU A 154 -1.19 24.29 -14.34
C LEU A 154 -0.30 24.60 -13.14
N PRO A 155 -0.55 25.66 -12.36
CA PRO A 155 0.20 25.92 -11.13
C PRO A 155 -0.21 24.95 -10.01
N GLU A 156 -1.48 24.56 -9.94
CA GLU A 156 -2.03 23.56 -8.99
C GLU A 156 -1.65 22.10 -9.31
N ILE A 157 -0.63 21.87 -10.15
CA ILE A 157 -0.32 20.52 -10.66
C ILE A 157 0.19 19.57 -9.57
N GLU A 158 0.65 20.09 -8.44
CA GLU A 158 1.06 19.32 -7.26
C GLU A 158 -0.04 19.27 -6.18
N PHE A 159 -1.33 19.39 -6.55
CA PHE A 159 -2.48 19.18 -5.64
C PHE A 159 -2.40 17.81 -4.93
N GLU A 160 -2.68 17.83 -3.63
CA GLU A 160 -2.67 16.66 -2.76
C GLU A 160 -4.07 16.07 -2.60
N HIS A 161 -4.24 14.81 -3.01
CA HIS A 161 -5.45 14.05 -2.72
C HIS A 161 -5.30 13.34 -1.36
N PRO A 162 -6.17 13.56 -0.36
CA PRO A 162 -6.15 12.76 0.85
C PRO A 162 -6.55 11.30 0.57
N ASP A 163 -5.67 10.34 0.86
CA ASP A 163 -5.94 8.92 0.63
C ASP A 163 -6.57 8.27 1.88
N CYS A 164 -5.93 8.41 3.04
CA CYS A 164 -6.41 7.82 4.29
C CYS A 164 -5.79 8.47 5.53
N VAL A 165 -6.37 8.14 6.70
CA VAL A 165 -5.76 8.39 8.01
C VAL A 165 -5.68 7.06 8.75
N ILE A 166 -4.55 6.81 9.40
CA ILE A 166 -4.30 5.63 10.22
C ILE A 166 -4.05 6.05 11.67
N VAL A 167 -4.67 5.36 12.62
CA VAL A 167 -4.34 5.49 14.06
C VAL A 167 -3.12 4.62 14.32
N VAL A 168 -2.10 5.15 14.97
CA VAL A 168 -0.92 4.43 15.43
C VAL A 168 -0.92 4.45 16.96
N PHE A 169 -0.76 3.28 17.58
CA PHE A 169 -0.87 3.12 19.03
C PHE A 169 0.05 1.99 19.54
N PRO A 170 0.36 1.93 20.85
CA PRO A 170 1.31 0.94 21.37
C PRO A 170 0.78 -0.49 21.21
N ASN A 171 1.69 -1.41 20.87
CA ASN A 171 1.44 -2.86 20.95
C ASN A 171 0.86 -3.21 22.33
N ASP A 172 -0.08 -4.15 22.36
CA ASP A 172 -0.87 -4.60 23.52
C ASP A 172 -2.03 -3.67 23.94
N SER A 173 -2.38 -2.67 23.13
CA SER A 173 -3.61 -1.90 23.35
C SER A 173 -4.85 -2.75 23.05
N LYS A 174 -5.92 -2.57 23.83
CA LYS A 174 -7.21 -3.23 23.55
C LYS A 174 -7.82 -2.72 22.24
N GLU A 175 -8.53 -3.59 21.53
CA GLU A 175 -9.37 -3.18 20.40
C GLU A 175 -10.32 -2.05 20.79
N PHE A 176 -10.46 -1.08 19.88
CA PHE A 176 -11.37 0.05 20.04
C PHE A 176 -12.24 0.26 18.79
N SER A 177 -13.49 0.62 19.03
CA SER A 177 -14.43 1.11 18.04
C SER A 177 -14.36 2.64 17.97
N VAL A 178 -14.45 3.21 16.76
CA VAL A 178 -14.54 4.66 16.54
C VAL A 178 -15.98 4.99 16.14
N ASP A 179 -16.61 5.93 16.83
CA ASP A 179 -17.86 6.54 16.34
C ASP A 179 -17.51 7.55 15.25
N TYR A 180 -17.46 7.05 14.01
CA TYR A 180 -17.16 7.86 12.83
C TYR A 180 -18.14 9.01 12.61
N LYS A 181 -19.40 8.89 13.06
CA LYS A 181 -20.40 9.95 12.88
C LYS A 181 -20.09 11.12 13.81
N SER A 182 -19.88 10.84 15.09
CA SER A 182 -19.49 11.86 16.06
C SER A 182 -18.12 12.47 15.74
N LEU A 183 -17.17 11.66 15.25
CA LEU A 183 -15.85 12.13 14.82
C LEU A 183 -15.92 13.05 13.59
N SER A 184 -16.70 12.70 12.55
CA SER A 184 -16.87 13.54 11.34
C SER A 184 -17.55 14.88 11.66
N SER A 185 -18.62 14.86 12.49
CA SER A 185 -19.25 16.09 12.98
C SER A 185 -18.23 16.98 13.70
N LEU A 186 -17.44 16.41 14.61
CA LEU A 186 -16.46 17.16 15.38
C LEU A 186 -15.28 17.67 14.55
N ILE A 187 -14.79 16.88 13.58
CA ILE A 187 -13.78 17.33 12.60
C ILE A 187 -14.30 18.54 11.84
N THR A 188 -15.56 18.50 11.40
CA THR A 188 -16.20 19.61 10.69
C THR A 188 -16.36 20.84 11.59
N GLU A 189 -16.84 20.68 12.82
CA GLU A 189 -17.05 21.79 13.76
C GLU A 189 -15.74 22.40 14.30
N SER A 190 -14.72 21.57 14.56
CA SER A 190 -13.50 21.99 15.27
C SER A 190 -12.36 22.46 14.36
N LEU A 191 -12.35 22.04 13.08
CA LEU A 191 -11.23 22.30 12.17
C LEU A 191 -11.54 23.33 11.07
N SER A 192 -12.81 23.66 10.81
CA SER A 192 -13.20 24.56 9.71
C SER A 192 -12.74 26.01 9.89
N GLU A 193 -12.52 26.47 11.13
CA GLU A 193 -12.10 27.84 11.47
C GLU A 193 -10.62 27.89 11.94
N LEU A 194 -9.81 26.89 11.60
CA LEU A 194 -8.40 26.86 12.00
C LEU A 194 -7.50 27.74 11.14
N GLU A 195 -6.59 28.46 11.80
CA GLU A 195 -5.49 29.14 11.13
C GLU A 195 -4.41 28.14 10.71
N TRP A 196 -4.36 27.84 9.41
CA TRP A 196 -3.35 26.98 8.81
C TRP A 196 -2.09 27.76 8.45
N ILE A 197 -0.94 27.33 8.98
CA ILE A 197 0.37 27.88 8.66
C ILE A 197 0.75 27.44 7.24
N ALA A 198 0.48 28.32 6.28
CA ALA A 198 0.80 28.07 4.87
C ALA A 198 2.31 28.15 4.60
N ARG A 199 2.89 27.04 4.16
CA ARG A 199 4.17 26.99 3.43
C ARG A 199 4.00 26.12 2.19
N GLU A 200 4.49 26.62 1.04
CA GLU A 200 4.52 25.85 -0.21
C GLU A 200 5.64 24.80 -0.16
N VAL A 201 5.27 23.51 -0.04
CA VAL A 201 6.21 22.38 -0.05
C VAL A 201 6.36 21.84 -1.48
N VAL A 202 7.10 22.55 -2.34
CA VAL A 202 7.35 22.14 -3.74
C VAL A 202 8.65 21.35 -3.87
N ARG A 203 8.60 20.06 -4.24
CA ARG A 203 9.80 19.21 -4.43
C ARG A 203 9.69 18.20 -5.58
N LYS A 204 10.62 18.30 -6.54
CA LYS A 204 10.73 17.48 -7.76
C LYS A 204 11.80 16.38 -7.64
N ARG A 205 11.51 15.12 -8.04
CA ARG A 205 12.40 14.22 -8.86
C ARG A 205 11.76 12.84 -9.18
N ARG A 206 12.42 12.01 -10.02
CA ARG A 206 11.89 10.77 -10.68
C ARG A 206 12.98 9.67 -10.88
N SER A 207 12.73 8.34 -10.91
CA SER A 207 13.84 7.34 -10.94
C SER A 207 13.60 5.97 -11.68
N ALA A 208 14.46 4.95 -11.42
CA ALA A 208 14.91 3.89 -12.37
C ALA A 208 15.60 2.66 -11.68
N VAL A 209 15.82 1.43 -12.24
CA VAL A 209 14.95 0.52 -13.03
C VAL A 209 15.21 -1.00 -12.74
N ASP A 210 16.47 -1.49 -12.69
CA ASP A 210 16.85 -2.85 -13.19
C ASP A 210 17.58 -3.83 -12.20
N MET A 211 17.71 -5.13 -12.56
CA MET A 211 18.11 -6.31 -11.72
C MET A 211 19.09 -7.32 -12.41
N ASP A 212 19.68 -8.29 -11.68
CA ASP A 212 20.89 -9.06 -12.10
C ASP A 212 20.70 -10.46 -12.76
N GLY A 213 19.63 -11.19 -12.44
CA GLY A 213 19.21 -12.40 -13.15
C GLY A 213 20.06 -13.68 -12.98
N VAL A 214 20.85 -13.84 -11.91
CA VAL A 214 21.69 -15.03 -11.67
C VAL A 214 21.26 -15.90 -10.48
N HIS A 215 20.66 -15.32 -9.44
CA HIS A 215 20.37 -15.99 -8.17
C HIS A 215 19.24 -17.06 -8.24
N VAL A 216 19.15 -17.92 -7.21
CA VAL A 216 18.23 -19.08 -7.10
C VAL A 216 17.84 -19.31 -5.63
N MET A 217 16.53 -19.40 -5.33
CA MET A 217 15.99 -19.59 -3.98
C MET A 217 15.73 -21.09 -3.65
N LYS A 218 15.79 -21.49 -2.37
CA LYS A 218 15.33 -22.82 -1.91
C LYS A 218 13.82 -22.85 -1.66
N ARG A 219 13.14 -23.96 -1.97
CA ARG A 219 11.70 -24.16 -1.75
C ARG A 219 11.25 -23.88 -0.32
N GLU A 220 12.04 -24.29 0.66
CA GLU A 220 11.68 -24.15 2.07
C GLU A 220 11.66 -22.66 2.47
N THR A 221 12.65 -21.88 2.03
CA THR A 221 12.67 -20.41 2.14
C THR A 221 11.49 -19.78 1.41
N PHE A 222 11.21 -20.21 0.18
CA PHE A 222 10.07 -19.70 -0.61
C PHE A 222 8.74 -19.90 0.11
N TYR A 223 8.48 -21.07 0.70
CA TYR A 223 7.24 -21.31 1.46
C TYR A 223 7.15 -20.47 2.75
N GLN A 224 8.26 -20.20 3.45
CA GLN A 224 8.23 -19.29 4.62
C GLN A 224 7.79 -17.88 4.22
N ILE A 225 8.34 -17.33 3.12
CA ILE A 225 7.94 -16.02 2.60
C ILE A 225 6.44 -16.00 2.24
N LEU A 226 5.91 -17.08 1.64
CA LEU A 226 4.48 -17.17 1.31
C LEU A 226 3.58 -17.31 2.55
N LEU A 227 4.05 -17.92 3.64
CA LEU A 227 3.32 -17.97 4.92
C LEU A 227 3.18 -16.58 5.54
N HIS A 228 4.21 -15.73 5.45
CA HIS A 228 4.14 -14.33 5.89
C HIS A 228 3.24 -13.45 5.01
N CYS A 229 2.87 -13.91 3.81
CA CYS A 229 1.90 -13.24 2.94
C CYS A 229 0.43 -13.55 3.30
N LEU A 230 0.17 -14.46 4.23
CA LEU A 230 -1.18 -14.88 4.61
C LEU A 230 -1.83 -13.87 5.57
N PRO A 231 -3.10 -13.48 5.35
CA PRO A 231 -3.74 -12.42 6.11
C PRO A 231 -3.98 -12.79 7.57
N SER A 232 -4.20 -14.07 7.88
CA SER A 232 -4.48 -14.54 9.26
C SER A 232 -3.23 -15.09 9.97
N GLY A 233 -2.12 -15.25 9.23
CA GLY A 233 -0.85 -15.80 9.72
C GLY A 233 -0.90 -17.31 9.94
N SER A 234 0.22 -17.88 10.39
CA SER A 234 0.34 -19.32 10.70
C SER A 234 -0.23 -19.65 12.09
N ARG A 235 -1.56 -19.53 12.26
CA ARG A 235 -2.25 -19.96 13.49
C ARG A 235 -2.53 -21.46 13.45
N GLY A 236 -2.11 -22.17 14.49
CA GLY A 236 -2.26 -23.62 14.54
C GLY A 236 -3.70 -24.06 14.75
N GLY A 237 -4.19 -24.94 13.87
CA GLY A 237 -5.39 -25.77 14.13
C GLY A 237 -6.72 -25.24 13.59
N GLY A 238 -6.88 -25.22 12.26
CA GLY A 238 -8.21 -25.29 11.63
C GLY A 238 -8.96 -23.98 11.36
N GLU A 239 -8.40 -22.82 11.74
CA GLU A 239 -8.92 -21.52 11.27
C GLU A 239 -8.58 -21.33 9.79
N LYS A 240 -9.58 -20.97 8.97
CA LYS A 240 -9.39 -20.64 7.55
C LYS A 240 -8.66 -19.30 7.39
N GLN A 241 -7.82 -19.20 6.37
CA GLN A 241 -7.27 -17.93 5.91
C GLN A 241 -8.37 -17.05 5.30
N GLY A 242 -8.36 -15.77 5.66
CA GLY A 242 -9.22 -14.74 5.06
C GLY A 242 -9.21 -13.47 5.87
N LYS A 243 -9.47 -13.56 7.18
CA LYS A 243 -9.45 -12.41 8.08
C LYS A 243 -8.07 -11.80 8.20
N GLN A 244 -7.96 -10.48 8.09
CA GLN A 244 -6.69 -9.79 8.27
C GLN A 244 -6.37 -9.64 9.77
N LEU A 245 -5.54 -10.55 10.29
CA LEU A 245 -5.18 -10.68 11.72
C LEU A 245 -3.67 -10.71 11.95
N ALA A 246 -2.87 -11.04 10.92
CA ALA A 246 -1.41 -11.03 10.98
C ALA A 246 -0.86 -9.64 10.66
N LEU A 247 0.36 -9.36 11.13
CA LEU A 247 1.16 -8.23 10.69
C LEU A 247 1.65 -8.44 9.25
N PRO A 248 1.68 -7.42 8.37
CA PRO A 248 1.17 -6.05 8.52
C PRO A 248 -0.24 -5.88 7.89
N PHE A 249 -1.08 -6.93 7.93
CA PHE A 249 -2.41 -6.94 7.30
C PHE A 249 -3.53 -6.48 8.23
N ARG A 250 -3.43 -6.75 9.55
CA ARG A 250 -4.45 -6.42 10.57
C ARG A 250 -4.84 -4.92 10.62
N VAL A 251 -4.01 -4.06 10.05
CA VAL A 251 -4.29 -2.63 9.85
C VAL A 251 -5.54 -2.35 9.01
N LEU A 252 -5.92 -3.26 8.10
CA LEU A 252 -7.15 -3.12 7.30
C LEU A 252 -8.35 -3.78 8.00
N PRO A 253 -9.49 -3.09 8.16
CA PRO A 253 -10.67 -3.62 8.86
C PRO A 253 -11.57 -4.55 8.00
N TRP A 254 -11.10 -5.04 6.85
CA TRP A 254 -11.83 -5.94 5.96
C TRP A 254 -11.11 -7.28 5.76
N ASP A 255 -11.85 -8.32 5.42
CA ASP A 255 -11.31 -9.63 5.06
C ASP A 255 -10.58 -9.56 3.71
N SER A 256 -9.55 -10.38 3.52
CA SER A 256 -8.65 -10.29 2.37
C SER A 256 -9.35 -10.54 1.03
N GLU A 257 -9.12 -9.62 0.09
CA GLU A 257 -9.73 -9.62 -1.25
C GLU A 257 -8.70 -9.77 -2.37
N VAL A 258 -7.40 -9.62 -2.05
CA VAL A 258 -6.31 -9.73 -3.01
C VAL A 258 -5.66 -11.10 -2.91
N HIS A 259 -5.60 -11.80 -4.04
CA HIS A 259 -4.91 -13.09 -4.17
C HIS A 259 -3.71 -12.94 -5.13
N ALA A 260 -2.68 -13.77 -4.96
CA ALA A 260 -1.44 -13.64 -5.74
C ALA A 260 -1.27 -14.76 -6.79
N VAL A 261 -1.00 -14.37 -8.04
CA VAL A 261 -0.53 -15.26 -9.10
C VAL A 261 0.99 -15.21 -9.14
N ILE A 262 1.65 -16.34 -8.91
CA ILE A 262 3.10 -16.41 -8.73
C ILE A 262 3.75 -17.20 -9.86
N PHE A 263 4.69 -16.57 -10.55
CA PHE A 263 5.42 -17.16 -11.67
C PHE A 263 6.74 -17.74 -11.16
N VAL A 264 6.78 -19.06 -10.93
CA VAL A 264 7.96 -19.74 -10.39
C VAL A 264 8.93 -20.06 -11.53
N HIS A 265 10.16 -19.58 -11.41
CA HIS A 265 11.21 -19.77 -12.42
C HIS A 265 12.51 -20.38 -11.88
N ARG A 266 12.88 -20.07 -10.63
CA ARG A 266 14.19 -20.42 -10.02
C ARG A 266 14.06 -20.73 -8.52
N VAL A 267 13.15 -21.64 -8.18
CA VAL A 267 13.03 -22.19 -6.83
C VAL A 267 13.45 -23.66 -6.85
N VAL A 268 14.55 -24.00 -6.17
CA VAL A 268 15.07 -25.37 -6.08
C VAL A 268 14.03 -26.25 -5.39
N GLY A 269 13.60 -27.33 -6.04
CA GLY A 269 12.55 -28.22 -5.54
C GLY A 269 11.14 -27.88 -6.01
N LEU A 270 10.95 -26.85 -6.86
CA LEU A 270 9.68 -26.56 -7.52
C LEU A 270 9.79 -26.55 -9.05
N PRO A 271 8.86 -27.20 -9.78
CA PRO A 271 8.75 -27.05 -11.23
C PRO A 271 8.52 -25.59 -11.65
N LYS A 272 9.10 -25.18 -12.78
CA LYS A 272 8.75 -23.89 -13.40
C LYS A 272 7.28 -23.89 -13.81
N GLY A 273 6.56 -22.82 -13.53
CA GLY A 273 5.14 -22.75 -13.85
C GLY A 273 4.44 -21.52 -13.29
N VAL A 274 3.12 -21.49 -13.46
CA VAL A 274 2.21 -20.53 -12.82
C VAL A 274 1.56 -21.20 -11.62
N TYR A 275 1.58 -20.49 -10.50
CA TYR A 275 1.03 -20.92 -9.22
C TYR A 275 0.08 -19.84 -8.69
N PHE A 276 -0.73 -20.20 -7.70
CA PHE A 276 -1.77 -19.36 -7.14
C PHE A 276 -1.78 -19.46 -5.61
N LEU A 277 -1.67 -18.33 -4.92
CA LEU A 277 -1.78 -18.21 -3.47
C LEU A 277 -3.16 -17.65 -3.12
N VAL A 278 -4.00 -18.50 -2.52
CA VAL A 278 -5.37 -18.16 -2.14
C VAL A 278 -5.38 -17.57 -0.73
N ARG A 279 -5.24 -16.24 -0.61
CA ARG A 279 -5.20 -15.55 0.70
C ARG A 279 -6.52 -15.58 1.48
N ASN A 280 -7.65 -15.79 0.82
CA ASN A 280 -8.96 -16.04 1.45
C ASN A 280 -9.54 -17.35 0.91
N GLU A 281 -9.67 -18.36 1.78
CA GLU A 281 -10.07 -19.72 1.41
C GLU A 281 -11.55 -19.83 1.03
N ASP A 282 -12.41 -18.93 1.50
CA ASP A 282 -13.83 -18.94 1.13
C ASP A 282 -14.03 -18.59 -0.36
N HIS A 283 -13.09 -17.86 -0.97
CA HIS A 283 -13.08 -17.58 -2.41
C HIS A 283 -12.60 -18.78 -3.26
N PHE A 284 -12.02 -19.85 -2.68
CA PHE A 284 -11.33 -20.90 -3.43
C PHE A 284 -12.15 -21.50 -4.58
N HIS A 285 -13.43 -21.80 -4.33
CA HIS A 285 -14.30 -22.41 -5.34
C HIS A 285 -14.61 -21.45 -6.50
N ASP A 286 -14.89 -20.18 -6.21
CA ASP A 286 -15.23 -19.17 -7.21
C ASP A 286 -14.00 -18.79 -8.05
N LEU A 287 -12.83 -18.67 -7.41
CA LEU A 287 -11.55 -18.51 -8.10
C LEU A 287 -11.32 -19.66 -9.07
N LYS A 288 -11.44 -20.92 -8.60
CA LYS A 288 -11.25 -22.10 -9.44
C LYS A 288 -12.22 -22.15 -10.62
N GLN A 289 -13.49 -21.80 -10.41
CA GLN A 289 -14.50 -21.74 -11.48
C GLN A 289 -14.29 -20.59 -12.47
N ALA A 290 -13.83 -19.43 -12.02
CA ALA A 290 -13.50 -18.31 -12.90
C ALA A 290 -12.32 -18.64 -13.82
N THR A 291 -11.34 -19.41 -13.30
CA THR A 291 -10.14 -19.80 -14.06
C THR A 291 -10.38 -20.80 -15.17
N ARG A 292 -9.41 -20.86 -16.08
CA ARG A 292 -9.34 -21.83 -17.17
C ARG A 292 -9.43 -23.27 -16.65
N SER A 293 -10.28 -24.07 -17.28
CA SER A 293 -10.54 -25.46 -16.90
C SER A 293 -9.34 -26.39 -17.07
N GLU A 294 -8.32 -25.99 -17.85
CA GLU A 294 -7.07 -26.73 -18.00
C GLU A 294 -6.09 -26.52 -16.83
N PHE A 295 -6.38 -25.64 -15.87
CA PHE A 295 -5.51 -25.46 -14.70
C PHE A 295 -5.70 -26.58 -13.66
N GLU A 296 -4.58 -27.13 -13.21
CA GLU A 296 -4.52 -28.33 -12.39
C GLU A 296 -5.03 -28.09 -10.94
N TRP A 297 -4.71 -26.92 -10.36
CA TRP A 297 -5.02 -26.55 -8.97
C TRP A 297 -4.51 -27.59 -7.95
N VAL A 298 -3.26 -28.05 -8.11
CA VAL A 298 -2.64 -29.10 -7.30
C VAL A 298 -1.67 -28.49 -6.28
N LYS A 299 -1.73 -28.90 -5.00
CA LYS A 299 -0.71 -28.49 -4.01
C LYS A 299 0.68 -29.03 -4.42
N PRO A 300 1.73 -28.19 -4.48
CA PRO A 300 3.06 -28.64 -4.87
C PRO A 300 3.74 -29.48 -3.78
N GLU A 301 4.75 -30.24 -4.19
CA GLU A 301 5.49 -31.14 -3.30
C GLU A 301 6.15 -30.38 -2.14
N GLY A 302 5.97 -30.90 -0.92
CA GLY A 302 6.49 -30.29 0.31
C GLY A 302 5.76 -29.02 0.76
N CYS A 303 4.67 -28.62 0.09
CA CYS A 303 3.88 -27.47 0.49
C CYS A 303 3.23 -27.70 1.87
N PRO A 304 3.33 -26.75 2.83
CA PRO A 304 2.67 -26.83 4.11
C PRO A 304 1.14 -27.06 4.00
N ALA A 305 0.58 -27.77 4.96
CA ALA A 305 -0.84 -28.13 4.97
C ALA A 305 -1.75 -26.88 5.10
N ASP A 306 -1.29 -25.91 5.88
CA ASP A 306 -1.87 -24.59 6.19
C ASP A 306 -1.55 -23.50 5.14
N LEU A 307 -0.68 -23.77 4.16
CA LEU A 307 -0.40 -22.84 3.05
C LEU A 307 -1.35 -23.11 1.86
N PRO A 308 -2.36 -22.27 1.57
CA PRO A 308 -3.28 -22.43 0.44
C PRO A 308 -2.63 -22.02 -0.90
N PHE A 309 -1.59 -22.76 -1.30
CA PHE A 309 -0.79 -22.51 -2.50
C PHE A 309 -0.88 -23.68 -3.49
N TYR A 310 -1.19 -23.37 -4.75
CA TYR A 310 -1.54 -24.35 -5.77
C TYR A 310 -0.78 -24.12 -7.07
N MET A 311 -0.26 -25.17 -7.70
CA MET A 311 0.24 -25.15 -9.07
C MET A 311 -0.94 -25.16 -10.04
N LEU A 312 -0.95 -24.21 -10.99
CA LEU A 312 -1.97 -24.13 -12.04
C LEU A 312 -1.51 -24.81 -13.33
N THR A 313 -0.27 -24.56 -13.75
CA THR A 313 0.29 -25.14 -14.98
C THR A 313 1.82 -25.07 -14.99
N ARG A 314 2.47 -26.04 -15.64
CA ARG A 314 3.94 -26.10 -15.79
C ARG A 314 4.40 -25.46 -17.10
N GLY A 315 5.55 -24.80 -17.07
CA GLY A 315 6.15 -24.20 -18.27
C GLY A 315 7.13 -23.07 -17.96
N ASP A 316 7.89 -22.63 -18.96
CA ASP A 316 8.73 -21.44 -18.85
C ASP A 316 7.96 -20.19 -19.31
N PHE A 317 7.34 -19.52 -18.34
CA PHE A 317 6.51 -18.34 -18.58
C PHE A 317 7.29 -17.03 -18.55
N GLN A 318 8.63 -17.01 -18.49
CA GLN A 318 9.42 -15.77 -18.34
C GLN A 318 9.08 -14.70 -19.40
N GLN A 319 8.94 -15.11 -20.66
CA GLN A 319 8.60 -14.19 -21.75
C GLN A 319 7.13 -13.75 -21.72
N ILE A 320 6.24 -14.53 -21.10
CA ILE A 320 4.82 -14.17 -20.92
C ILE A 320 4.71 -13.20 -19.74
N ALA A 321 5.35 -13.50 -18.60
CA ALA A 321 5.43 -12.61 -17.45
C ALA A 321 6.02 -11.23 -17.80
N LYS A 322 7.05 -11.17 -18.67
CA LYS A 322 7.60 -9.92 -19.22
C LYS A 322 6.67 -9.19 -20.20
N ARG A 323 5.68 -9.86 -20.78
CA ARG A 323 4.76 -9.31 -21.80
C ARG A 323 3.38 -8.97 -21.26
N LEU A 324 2.98 -9.44 -20.08
CA LEU A 324 1.72 -9.08 -19.44
C LEU A 324 1.75 -7.62 -18.98
N SER A 325 1.18 -6.67 -19.76
CA SER A 325 1.09 -5.21 -19.47
C SER A 325 0.10 -4.43 -20.39
N CYS A 326 -1.17 -4.21 -19.98
CA CYS A 326 -2.13 -3.10 -20.29
C CYS A 326 -3.64 -3.50 -20.35
N HIS A 327 -4.54 -2.50 -20.25
CA HIS A 327 -6.02 -2.59 -20.35
C HIS A 327 -6.74 -3.07 -19.08
N GLN A 328 -7.99 -2.61 -18.89
CA GLN A 328 -8.73 -2.60 -17.62
C GLN A 328 -9.77 -3.72 -17.49
N GLN A 329 -9.93 -4.27 -16.28
CA GLN A 329 -11.14 -4.97 -15.84
C GLN A 329 -12.11 -4.06 -15.06
N SER A 330 -13.40 -4.43 -15.06
CA SER A 330 -14.45 -3.80 -14.25
C SER A 330 -14.76 -4.64 -13.01
N LEU A 331 -14.80 -4.00 -11.84
CA LEU A 331 -15.37 -4.59 -10.63
C LEU A 331 -16.88 -4.76 -10.84
N ARG A 332 -17.37 -5.99 -10.99
CA ARG A 332 -18.81 -6.23 -11.26
C ARG A 332 -19.66 -6.25 -9.99
N ASP A 333 -19.10 -6.70 -8.87
CA ASP A 333 -19.87 -7.02 -7.66
C ASP A 333 -19.47 -6.20 -6.42
N LYS A 334 -18.62 -5.18 -6.59
CA LYS A 334 -18.18 -4.30 -5.49
C LYS A 334 -18.33 -2.83 -5.84
N ASN A 335 -18.77 -2.06 -4.84
CA ASN A 335 -18.91 -0.61 -4.94
C ASN A 335 -17.57 0.06 -5.30
N VAL A 336 -17.63 1.16 -6.06
CA VAL A 336 -16.47 1.88 -6.60
C VAL A 336 -15.45 2.29 -5.51
N TRP A 337 -15.91 2.55 -4.28
CA TRP A 337 -15.05 2.89 -3.13
C TRP A 337 -14.06 1.79 -2.72
N MET A 338 -14.26 0.53 -3.14
CA MET A 338 -13.35 -0.57 -2.82
C MET A 338 -12.13 -0.60 -3.77
N TYR A 339 -12.20 0.04 -4.95
CA TYR A 339 -11.12 0.02 -5.93
C TYR A 339 -9.77 0.54 -5.37
N PRO A 340 -9.69 1.68 -4.66
CA PRO A 340 -8.47 2.12 -3.97
C PRO A 340 -7.96 1.11 -2.92
N ARG A 341 -8.86 0.60 -2.08
CA ARG A 341 -8.58 -0.31 -0.95
C ARG A 341 -7.91 -1.61 -1.39
N LEU A 342 -8.27 -2.12 -2.58
CA LEU A 342 -7.64 -3.30 -3.19
C LEU A 342 -6.17 -3.05 -3.60
N PHE A 343 -5.84 -1.84 -4.06
CA PHE A 343 -4.46 -1.45 -4.33
C PHE A 343 -3.67 -1.19 -3.04
N TRP A 344 -4.31 -0.71 -1.97
CA TRP A 344 -3.69 -0.61 -0.64
C TRP A 344 -3.33 -2.00 -0.10
N GLU A 345 -4.26 -2.96 -0.10
CA GLU A 345 -4.01 -4.35 0.31
C GLU A 345 -2.89 -4.98 -0.52
N THR A 346 -2.85 -4.71 -1.84
CA THR A 346 -1.74 -5.15 -2.69
C THR A 346 -0.41 -4.48 -2.32
N GLY A 347 -0.39 -3.18 -2.01
CA GLY A 347 0.83 -2.48 -1.61
C GLY A 347 1.39 -3.01 -0.30
N ILE A 348 0.52 -3.34 0.67
CA ILE A 348 0.90 -4.01 1.91
C ILE A 348 1.50 -5.40 1.62
N LEU A 349 0.84 -6.20 0.78
CA LEU A 349 1.35 -7.51 0.35
C LEU A 349 2.72 -7.39 -0.35
N GLY A 350 2.88 -6.40 -1.23
CA GLY A 350 4.15 -6.06 -1.87
C GLY A 350 5.22 -5.68 -0.85
N GLN A 351 4.87 -4.89 0.18
CA GLN A 351 5.79 -4.47 1.23
C GLN A 351 6.34 -5.66 2.03
N VAL A 352 5.47 -6.63 2.40
CA VAL A 352 5.90 -7.90 3.00
C VAL A 352 6.96 -8.56 2.12
N LEU A 353 6.67 -8.71 0.83
CA LEU A 353 7.54 -9.43 -0.10
C LEU A 353 8.87 -8.70 -0.37
N TYR A 354 8.90 -7.37 -0.28
CA TYR A 354 10.13 -6.57 -0.25
C TYR A 354 10.97 -6.81 1.01
N LEU A 355 10.35 -6.81 2.19
CA LEU A 355 11.02 -7.02 3.48
C LEU A 355 11.57 -8.45 3.59
N GLU A 356 10.77 -9.45 3.20
CA GLU A 356 11.13 -10.87 3.20
C GLU A 356 12.28 -11.17 2.23
N ALA A 357 12.24 -10.62 1.01
CA ALA A 357 13.35 -10.71 0.07
C ALA A 357 14.64 -10.14 0.68
N HIS A 358 14.56 -8.95 1.29
CA HIS A 358 15.72 -8.34 1.93
C HIS A 358 16.25 -9.17 3.10
N ALA A 359 15.38 -9.74 3.93
CA ALA A 359 15.73 -10.58 5.06
C ALA A 359 16.48 -11.87 4.65
N VAL A 360 16.18 -12.43 3.48
CA VAL A 360 16.88 -13.61 2.93
C VAL A 360 18.05 -13.24 2.00
N GLY A 361 18.41 -11.95 1.92
CA GLY A 361 19.60 -11.47 1.20
C GLY A 361 19.43 -11.29 -0.31
N ILE A 362 18.20 -11.20 -0.81
CA ILE A 362 17.88 -11.02 -2.24
C ILE A 362 17.13 -9.71 -2.48
N SER A 363 16.93 -9.33 -3.74
CA SER A 363 16.18 -8.12 -4.09
C SER A 363 14.83 -8.46 -4.71
N ALA A 364 13.76 -7.85 -4.21
CA ALA A 364 12.44 -7.90 -4.84
C ALA A 364 12.20 -6.68 -5.75
N THR A 365 11.23 -6.81 -6.66
CA THR A 365 10.68 -5.67 -7.40
C THR A 365 9.17 -5.81 -7.59
N GLY A 366 8.42 -4.76 -7.26
CA GLY A 366 6.99 -4.66 -7.52
C GLY A 366 6.71 -4.22 -8.95
N ILE A 367 5.79 -4.90 -9.64
CA ILE A 367 5.36 -4.57 -11.01
C ILE A 367 3.86 -4.32 -11.01
N GLY A 368 3.45 -3.04 -11.09
CA GLY A 368 2.03 -2.65 -11.10
C GLY A 368 1.35 -2.62 -12.48
N CYS A 369 2.04 -2.97 -13.56
CA CYS A 369 1.51 -2.93 -14.93
C CYS A 369 1.31 -4.36 -15.48
N TYR A 370 0.07 -4.78 -15.73
CA TYR A 370 -0.28 -6.11 -16.24
C TYR A 370 -1.41 -6.06 -17.30
N PHE A 371 -1.53 -7.09 -18.16
CA PHE A 371 -2.60 -7.18 -19.19
C PHE A 371 -3.83 -7.84 -18.56
N ASP A 372 -4.82 -7.07 -18.09
CA ASP A 372 -6.03 -7.62 -17.44
C ASP A 372 -6.82 -8.56 -18.41
N ASP A 373 -6.68 -8.37 -19.73
CA ASP A 373 -7.45 -9.04 -20.79
C ASP A 373 -6.87 -10.40 -21.25
N ALA A 374 -5.58 -10.67 -21.00
CA ALA A 374 -5.03 -12.04 -21.10
C ALA A 374 -5.65 -12.95 -20.02
N GLY A 375 -6.20 -12.34 -18.98
CA GLY A 375 -6.97 -12.91 -17.89
C GLY A 375 -8.49 -12.78 -18.03
N LYS A 376 -9.08 -12.92 -19.23
CA LYS A 376 -10.54 -13.10 -19.42
C LYS A 376 -11.19 -14.28 -18.67
N SER A 377 -10.39 -15.02 -17.89
CA SER A 377 -10.77 -16.12 -16.99
C SER A 377 -10.40 -15.79 -15.54
N PHE A 378 -10.44 -14.52 -15.13
CA PHE A 378 -10.11 -14.13 -13.76
C PHE A 378 -10.94 -12.90 -13.36
N SER A 379 -11.99 -13.11 -12.56
CA SER A 379 -12.70 -12.03 -11.82
C SER A 379 -11.90 -11.56 -10.60
N ILE A 380 -10.59 -11.43 -10.77
CA ILE A 380 -9.63 -11.26 -9.67
C ILE A 380 -8.88 -9.96 -9.92
N VAL A 381 -8.77 -9.13 -8.88
CA VAL A 381 -7.76 -8.07 -8.82
C VAL A 381 -6.39 -8.75 -8.66
N THR A 382 -5.90 -9.29 -9.77
CA THR A 382 -4.58 -9.88 -9.87
C THR A 382 -3.57 -8.75 -9.77
N CYS A 383 -2.69 -8.76 -8.77
CA CYS A 383 -1.56 -7.86 -8.78
C CYS A 383 -0.36 -8.47 -8.08
N SER A 384 0.84 -7.99 -8.43
CA SER A 384 2.14 -8.46 -7.94
C SER A 384 2.58 -9.84 -8.45
N VAL A 385 2.95 -9.92 -9.73
CA VAL A 385 3.91 -10.93 -10.20
C VAL A 385 5.27 -10.58 -9.63
N ILE A 386 5.68 -11.29 -8.57
CA ILE A 386 6.96 -11.05 -7.92
C ILE A 386 8.01 -11.97 -8.50
N PHE A 387 8.93 -11.36 -9.23
CA PHE A 387 10.21 -11.98 -9.53
C PHE A 387 11.07 -11.96 -8.26
N PHE A 388 11.13 -13.11 -7.59
CA PHE A 388 12.34 -13.46 -6.86
C PHE A 388 13.41 -13.79 -7.91
N LEU A 389 14.38 -12.88 -8.05
CA LEU A 389 15.68 -13.16 -8.67
C LEU A 389 16.70 -13.14 -7.54
#